data_AF-A0A7Y5Q599-F1
#
_entry.id   AF-A0A7Y5Q599-F1
#
_cell.length_a   1.000
_cell.length_b   1.000
_cell.length_c   1.000
_cell.angle_alpha   90.00
_cell.angle_beta   90.00
_cell.angle_gamma   90.00
#
_symmetry.space_group_name_H-M   'P 1'
#
loop_
_entity.id
_entity.type
_entity.pdbx_description
1 polymer ?
#
loop_
_entity_poly.entity_id
_entity_poly.type
_entity_poly.pdbx_seq_one_letter_code
_entity_poly.pdbx_strand_id
1 'polypeptide(L)'
;MTERRFWLPLLALVGLCRLSAGLELALIPPVGDERVAAAIRSAAAEVGISVATLEPAQVIDPARFSAAVYGLAVLVGGERYPDTVIEEGDAAAALERYVEGGGALLVTGAGPVFSRPQRWSGSEWRTSPAPVRRAHP
;
A
#
# COMPACT_ATOMS: atom_id res chain seq x y z
N MET A 1 29.71 -45.62 -16.59
CA MET A 1 29.64 -44.19 -17.00
C MET A 1 28.37 -44.05 -17.80
N THR A 2 27.30 -43.41 -17.33
CA THR A 2 27.19 -41.95 -17.23
C THR A 2 25.97 -41.61 -16.37
N GLU A 3 26.18 -41.01 -15.21
CA GLU A 3 25.09 -40.42 -14.40
C GLU A 3 24.62 -39.12 -15.08
N ARG A 4 23.36 -39.08 -15.52
CA ARG A 4 22.74 -37.88 -16.09
C ARG A 4 21.75 -37.28 -15.10
N ARG A 5 22.25 -36.28 -14.37
CA ARG A 5 21.60 -34.97 -14.09
C ARG A 5 20.12 -35.01 -13.64
N PHE A 6 19.91 -35.26 -12.35
CA PHE A 6 18.64 -35.13 -11.61
C PHE A 6 18.35 -33.72 -11.05
N TRP A 7 18.79 -32.64 -11.71
CA TRP A 7 18.78 -31.28 -11.13
C TRP A 7 17.75 -30.30 -11.71
N LEU A 8 16.75 -30.78 -12.47
CA LEU A 8 15.71 -29.91 -13.04
C LEU A 8 14.44 -29.69 -12.17
N PRO A 9 13.99 -30.60 -11.27
CA PRO A 9 12.78 -30.31 -10.51
C PRO A 9 13.00 -29.35 -9.32
N LEU A 10 14.25 -29.13 -8.89
CA LEU A 10 14.56 -28.28 -7.73
C LEU A 10 14.39 -26.78 -8.03
N LEU A 11 14.64 -26.35 -9.27
CA LEU A 11 14.51 -24.94 -9.68
C LEU A 11 13.05 -24.50 -9.82
N ALA A 12 12.15 -25.41 -10.19
CA ALA A 12 10.70 -25.13 -10.25
C ALA A 12 10.09 -24.93 -8.85
N LEU A 13 10.63 -25.61 -7.83
CA LEU A 13 10.19 -25.44 -6.44
C LEU A 13 10.61 -24.08 -5.85
N VAL A 14 11.81 -23.58 -6.20
CA VAL A 14 12.29 -22.26 -5.73
C VAL A 14 11.50 -21.10 -6.35
N GLY A 15 10.99 -21.26 -7.57
CA GLY A 15 10.11 -20.26 -8.22
C GLY A 15 8.75 -20.10 -7.51
N LEU A 16 8.21 -21.19 -6.95
CA LEU A 16 6.99 -21.18 -6.15
C LEU A 16 7.22 -20.72 -4.70
N CYS A 17 8.43 -20.86 -4.16
CA CYS A 17 8.78 -20.37 -2.83
C CYS A 17 8.97 -18.85 -2.72
N ARG A 18 8.88 -18.08 -3.82
CA ARG A 18 8.82 -16.61 -3.73
C ARG A 18 7.43 -16.06 -3.44
N LEU A 19 6.39 -16.88 -3.53
CA LEU A 19 5.03 -16.53 -3.12
C LEU A 19 4.77 -16.72 -1.61
N SER A 20 5.76 -17.23 -0.86
CA SER A 20 5.68 -17.44 0.59
C SER A 20 6.49 -16.45 1.41
N ALA A 21 7.04 -15.38 0.81
CA ALA A 21 7.30 -14.18 1.60
C ALA A 21 5.91 -13.69 2.03
N GLY A 22 5.53 -13.96 3.29
CA GLY A 22 4.18 -13.78 3.79
C GLY A 22 3.60 -12.45 3.29
N LEU A 23 2.53 -12.54 2.51
CA LEU A 23 1.91 -11.37 1.91
C LEU A 23 1.42 -10.50 3.07
N GLU A 24 2.16 -9.45 3.41
CA GLU A 24 1.72 -8.50 4.42
C GLU A 24 0.87 -7.42 3.74
N LEU A 25 -0.22 -7.04 4.38
CA LEU A 25 -1.06 -5.93 3.93
C LEU A 25 -0.63 -4.65 4.63
N ALA A 26 -0.50 -3.56 3.89
CA ALA A 26 -0.34 -2.24 4.47
C ALA A 26 -1.69 -1.55 4.62
N LEU A 27 -2.04 -1.06 5.81
CA LEU A 27 -3.03 0.00 5.97
C LEU A 27 -2.32 1.34 5.85
N ILE A 28 -2.69 2.10 4.82
CA ILE A 28 -2.10 3.41 4.52
C ILE A 28 -2.82 4.47 5.36
N PRO A 29 -2.09 5.37 6.04
CA PRO A 29 -2.69 6.50 6.74
C PRO A 29 -3.21 7.54 5.74
N PRO A 30 -4.27 8.30 6.08
CA PRO A 30 -5.03 8.25 7.32
C PRO A 30 -5.89 6.99 7.44
N VAL A 31 -5.82 6.34 8.62
CA VAL A 31 -6.81 5.33 9.01
C VAL A 31 -8.04 6.10 9.51
N GLY A 32 -9.00 6.32 8.62
CA GLY A 32 -10.15 7.18 8.87
C GLY A 32 -11.25 6.53 9.71
N ASP A 33 -11.44 5.22 9.59
CA ASP A 33 -12.43 4.44 10.36
C ASP A 33 -11.77 3.19 10.97
N GLU A 34 -11.59 3.21 12.29
CA GLU A 34 -10.97 2.10 13.02
C GLU A 34 -11.81 0.83 12.99
N ARG A 35 -13.14 0.92 12.82
CA ARG A 35 -13.99 -0.28 12.71
C ARG A 35 -13.74 -0.99 11.39
N VAL A 36 -13.56 -0.24 10.30
CA VAL A 36 -13.20 -0.81 9.00
C VAL A 36 -11.77 -1.38 9.04
N ALA A 37 -10.84 -0.67 9.67
CA ALA A 37 -9.47 -1.17 9.86
C ALA A 37 -9.45 -2.49 10.66
N ALA A 38 -10.19 -2.56 11.77
CA ALA A 38 -10.33 -3.76 12.58
C ALA A 38 -10.98 -4.92 11.79
N ALA A 39 -12.01 -4.63 10.98
CA ALA A 39 -12.63 -5.63 10.12
C ALA A 39 -11.65 -6.19 9.08
N ILE A 40 -10.81 -5.34 8.47
CA ILE A 40 -9.76 -5.78 7.54
C ILE A 40 -8.75 -6.68 8.26
N ARG A 41 -8.27 -6.28 9.45
CA ARG A 41 -7.35 -7.11 10.24
C ARG A 41 -7.95 -8.47 10.59
N SER A 42 -9.23 -8.50 10.99
CA SER A 42 -9.93 -9.75 11.31
C SER A 42 -10.03 -10.65 10.08
N ALA A 43 -10.48 -10.13 8.94
CA ALA A 43 -10.62 -10.88 7.70
C ALA A 43 -9.25 -11.39 7.17
N ALA A 44 -8.20 -10.58 7.29
CA ALA A 44 -6.85 -10.98 6.92
C ALA A 44 -6.32 -12.10 7.83
N ALA A 45 -6.56 -12.01 9.15
CA ALA A 45 -6.16 -13.03 10.10
C ALA A 45 -6.84 -14.39 9.83
N GLU A 46 -8.11 -14.39 9.40
CA GLU A 46 -8.83 -15.63 9.03
C GLU A 46 -8.17 -16.40 7.88
N VAL A 47 -7.44 -15.71 7.01
CA VAL A 47 -6.70 -16.32 5.89
C VAL A 47 -5.18 -16.36 6.12
N GLY A 48 -4.72 -16.08 7.34
CA GLY A 48 -3.30 -16.16 7.72
C GLY A 48 -2.43 -15.02 7.18
N ILE A 49 -3.03 -13.87 6.85
CA ILE A 49 -2.35 -12.68 6.33
C ILE A 49 -2.15 -11.66 7.47
N SER A 50 -0.93 -11.15 7.63
CA SER A 50 -0.64 -10.07 8.58
C SER A 50 -0.96 -8.70 7.99
N VAL A 51 -1.28 -7.74 8.87
CA VAL A 51 -1.65 -6.38 8.46
C VAL A 51 -0.83 -5.37 9.27
N ALA A 52 0.04 -4.62 8.60
CA ALA A 52 0.78 -3.50 9.16
C ALA A 52 0.01 -2.19 8.98
N THR A 53 -0.06 -1.36 10.01
CA THR A 53 -0.49 0.04 9.84
C THR A 53 0.74 0.90 9.70
N LEU A 54 0.80 1.68 8.62
CA LEU A 54 1.94 2.54 8.35
C LEU A 54 1.78 3.89 9.03
N GLU A 55 2.88 4.38 9.59
CA GLU A 55 3.03 5.77 9.99
C GLU A 55 3.23 6.67 8.76
N PRO A 56 2.86 7.96 8.80
CA PRO A 56 3.00 8.86 7.66
C PRO A 56 4.41 8.87 7.05
N ALA A 57 5.45 8.92 7.89
CA ALA A 57 6.84 8.90 7.44
C ALA A 57 7.24 7.58 6.74
N GLN A 58 6.58 6.47 7.05
CA GLN A 58 6.85 5.18 6.42
C GLN A 58 6.25 5.09 5.01
N VAL A 59 5.22 5.88 4.69
CA VAL A 59 4.61 5.92 3.35
C VAL A 59 5.60 6.43 2.31
N ILE A 60 6.38 7.45 2.65
CA ILE A 60 7.33 8.08 1.72
C ILE A 60 8.68 7.34 1.65
N ASP A 61 8.98 6.49 2.65
CA ASP A 61 10.22 5.70 2.70
C ASP A 61 10.14 4.45 1.78
N PRO A 62 10.90 4.38 0.66
CA PRO A 62 10.89 3.22 -0.25
C PRO A 62 11.31 1.91 0.41
N ALA A 63 12.14 1.96 1.45
CA ALA A 63 12.59 0.76 2.14
C ALA A 63 11.49 0.18 3.03
N ARG A 64 10.47 0.99 3.36
CA ARG A 64 9.33 0.59 4.19
C ARG A 64 8.10 0.32 3.33
N PHE A 65 7.77 1.22 2.41
CA PHE A 65 6.60 1.09 1.55
C PHE A 65 7.00 0.84 0.09
N SER A 66 6.89 -0.42 -0.33
CA SER A 66 7.09 -0.87 -1.72
C SER A 66 6.32 -2.15 -2.02
N ALA A 67 6.11 -2.43 -3.30
CA ALA A 67 5.46 -3.66 -3.78
C ALA A 67 6.22 -4.95 -3.41
N ALA A 68 7.53 -4.84 -3.14
CA ALA A 68 8.34 -5.95 -2.68
C ALA A 68 8.11 -6.30 -1.20
N VAL A 69 7.59 -5.35 -0.41
CA VAL A 69 7.26 -5.53 1.02
C VAL A 69 5.78 -5.84 1.19
N TYR A 70 4.91 -5.06 0.55
CA TYR A 70 3.46 -5.20 0.62
C TYR A 70 2.90 -5.47 -0.77
N GLY A 71 2.29 -6.64 -0.98
CA GLY A 71 1.63 -6.95 -2.26
C GLY A 71 0.31 -6.18 -2.45
N LEU A 72 -0.34 -5.82 -1.34
CA LEU A 72 -1.58 -5.06 -1.31
C LEU A 72 -1.53 -4.02 -0.19
N ALA A 73 -1.93 -2.80 -0.53
CA ALA A 73 -2.08 -1.69 0.39
C ALA A 73 -3.52 -1.19 0.36
N VAL A 74 -4.07 -0.87 1.53
CA VAL A 74 -5.47 -0.55 1.73
C VAL A 74 -5.59 0.85 2.33
N LEU A 75 -6.34 1.71 1.65
CA LEU A 75 -6.71 3.03 2.12
C LEU A 75 -8.07 2.96 2.81
N VAL A 76 -8.06 3.07 4.15
CA VAL A 76 -9.27 3.04 5.01
C VAL A 76 -9.75 4.45 5.35
N GLY A 77 -9.70 5.32 4.34
CA GLY A 77 -9.86 6.77 4.51
C GLY A 77 -11.21 7.31 4.04
N GLY A 78 -12.09 6.52 3.42
CA GLY A 78 -13.27 7.07 2.73
C GLY A 78 -12.84 8.05 1.63
N GLU A 79 -11.91 7.61 0.77
CA GLU A 79 -11.31 8.37 -0.34
C GLU A 79 -10.36 9.52 0.04
N ARG A 80 -10.08 9.69 1.33
CA ARG A 80 -9.02 10.58 1.83
C ARG A 80 -7.66 9.91 1.71
N TYR A 81 -6.85 10.30 0.73
CA TYR A 81 -5.51 9.77 0.52
C TYR A 81 -4.40 10.73 0.98
N PRO A 82 -3.22 10.21 1.38
CA PRO A 82 -2.08 11.03 1.75
C PRO A 82 -1.49 11.66 0.49
N ASP A 83 -1.53 12.98 0.41
CA ASP A 83 -0.91 13.75 -0.67
C ASP A 83 0.50 14.20 -0.30
N THR A 84 0.66 14.74 0.90
CA THR A 84 1.91 15.35 1.40
C THR A 84 2.18 14.93 2.85
N VAL A 85 3.41 14.52 3.15
CA VAL A 85 3.96 14.22 4.49
C VAL A 85 5.07 15.21 4.87
N ILE A 86 6.10 15.36 4.05
CA ILE A 86 7.21 16.32 4.26
C ILE A 86 7.20 17.39 3.16
N GLU A 87 7.32 16.97 1.91
CA GLU A 87 7.37 17.84 0.73
C GLU A 87 6.08 17.74 -0.08
N GLU A 88 5.72 18.83 -0.76
CA GLU A 88 4.46 18.88 -1.52
C GLU A 88 4.38 17.73 -2.55
N GLY A 89 3.39 16.85 -2.38
CA GLY A 89 3.13 15.72 -3.26
C GLY A 89 4.00 14.47 -3.01
N ASP A 90 4.84 14.44 -1.98
CA ASP A 90 5.75 13.32 -1.73
C ASP A 90 5.05 11.97 -1.46
N ALA A 91 3.91 12.00 -0.76
CA ALA A 91 3.11 10.82 -0.50
C ALA A 91 2.33 10.38 -1.73
N ALA A 92 1.82 11.33 -2.53
CA ALA A 92 1.22 11.02 -3.81
C ALA A 92 2.23 10.33 -4.74
N ALA A 93 3.44 10.87 -4.85
CA ALA A 93 4.54 10.27 -5.62
C ALA A 93 4.94 8.87 -5.08
N ALA A 94 4.90 8.67 -3.77
CA ALA A 94 5.17 7.36 -3.17
C ALA A 94 4.09 6.32 -3.51
N LEU A 95 2.81 6.71 -3.55
CA LEU A 95 1.71 5.85 -4.00
C LEU A 95 1.82 5.50 -5.48
N GLU A 96 2.17 6.48 -6.33
CA GLU A 96 2.42 6.25 -7.76
C GLU A 96 3.55 5.25 -7.95
N ARG A 97 4.70 5.47 -7.30
CA ARG A 97 5.86 4.55 -7.31
C ARG A 97 5.47 3.14 -6.85
N TYR A 98 4.64 3.01 -5.83
CA TYR A 98 4.19 1.72 -5.32
C TYR A 98 3.39 0.93 -6.38
N VAL A 99 2.47 1.61 -7.07
CA VAL A 99 1.67 1.01 -8.15
C VAL A 99 2.53 0.69 -9.37
N GLU A 100 3.42 1.60 -9.77
CA GLU A 100 4.38 1.37 -10.86
C GLU A 100 5.32 0.19 -10.56
N GLY A 101 5.65 -0.02 -9.29
CA GLY A 101 6.41 -1.18 -8.80
C GLY A 101 5.63 -2.50 -8.78
N GLY A 102 4.36 -2.51 -9.18
CA GLY A 102 3.50 -3.70 -9.23
C GLY A 102 2.62 -3.93 -8.00
N GLY A 103 2.55 -2.96 -7.08
CA GLY A 103 1.72 -3.03 -5.89
C GLY A 103 0.23 -2.80 -6.21
N ALA A 104 -0.65 -3.51 -5.51
CA ALA A 104 -2.08 -3.28 -5.61
C ALA A 104 -2.56 -2.28 -4.56
N LEU A 105 -3.41 -1.33 -4.95
CA LEU A 105 -4.05 -0.36 -4.05
C LEU A 105 -5.55 -0.61 -3.98
N LEU A 106 -6.07 -0.92 -2.79
CA LEU A 106 -7.50 -1.03 -2.50
C LEU A 106 -7.96 0.21 -1.76
N VAL A 107 -8.92 0.94 -2.31
CA VAL A 107 -9.48 2.15 -1.69
C VAL A 107 -10.88 1.85 -1.19
N THR A 108 -11.10 1.93 0.13
CA THR A 108 -12.45 1.79 0.70
C THR A 108 -13.15 3.15 0.59
N GLY A 109 -14.14 3.24 -0.31
CA GLY A 109 -15.00 4.41 -0.47
C GLY A 109 -16.32 4.25 0.28
N ALA A 110 -16.91 5.37 0.68
CA ALA A 110 -18.28 5.43 1.20
C ALA A 110 -19.08 6.39 0.32
N GLY A 111 -19.76 5.87 -0.71
CA GLY A 111 -20.54 6.70 -1.64
C GLY A 111 -19.70 7.35 -2.76
N PRO A 112 -20.33 8.10 -3.67
CA PRO A 112 -19.71 8.42 -4.95
C PRO A 112 -18.69 9.55 -4.81
N VAL A 113 -17.43 9.28 -5.19
CA VAL A 113 -16.44 10.18 -5.82
C VAL A 113 -15.17 10.54 -5.01
N PHE A 114 -14.05 9.92 -5.43
CA PHE A 114 -12.62 10.27 -5.27
C PHE A 114 -12.30 11.78 -5.37
N SER A 115 -12.63 12.60 -4.36
CA SER A 115 -12.63 14.07 -4.55
C SER A 115 -11.79 14.90 -3.56
N ARG A 116 -11.19 14.32 -2.51
CA ARG A 116 -10.60 15.14 -1.42
C ARG A 116 -9.20 14.69 -0.95
N PRO A 117 -8.12 15.32 -1.46
CA PRO A 117 -6.77 15.06 -0.95
C PRO A 117 -6.59 15.56 0.49
N GLN A 118 -5.64 14.96 1.22
CA GLN A 118 -5.32 15.35 2.60
C GLN A 118 -3.83 15.57 2.84
N ARG A 119 -3.52 16.49 3.75
CA ARG A 119 -2.17 16.87 4.18
C ARG A 119 -1.99 16.59 5.68
N TRP A 120 -0.86 16.02 6.08
CA TRP A 120 -0.48 15.86 7.48
C TRP A 120 0.09 17.18 8.04
N SER A 121 -0.34 17.58 9.24
CA SER A 121 0.11 18.83 9.88
C SER A 121 1.31 18.66 10.84
N GLY A 122 1.75 17.41 11.06
CA GLY A 122 2.64 17.05 12.16
C GLY A 122 1.92 16.39 13.34
N SER A 123 0.60 16.61 13.48
CA SER A 123 -0.22 16.00 14.54
C SER A 123 -1.61 15.54 14.11
N GLU A 124 -2.12 16.00 12.97
CA GLU A 124 -3.44 15.62 12.46
C GLU A 124 -3.53 15.67 10.92
N TRP A 125 -4.49 14.95 10.35
CA TRP A 125 -4.79 14.97 8.92
C TRP A 125 -5.83 16.05 8.60
N ARG A 126 -5.51 16.93 7.65
CA ARG A 126 -6.38 18.03 7.22
C ARG A 126 -6.74 17.87 5.74
N THR A 127 -8.01 18.08 5.42
CA THR A 127 -8.48 18.15 4.03
C THR A 127 -7.80 19.33 3.33
N SER A 128 -7.20 19.07 2.18
CA SER A 128 -6.64 20.10 1.31
C SER A 128 -7.66 20.45 0.22
N PRO A 129 -7.71 21.71 -0.25
CA PRO A 129 -8.27 22.00 -1.55
C PRO A 129 -7.64 21.04 -2.57
N ALA A 130 -8.45 20.46 -3.45
CA ALA A 130 -7.92 19.68 -4.56
C ALA A 130 -6.87 20.53 -5.29
N PRO A 131 -5.68 20.02 -5.64
CA PRO A 131 -4.79 20.74 -6.52
C PRO A 131 -5.61 21.03 -7.77
N VAL A 132 -5.85 22.30 -8.05
CA VAL A 132 -6.34 22.73 -9.35
C VAL A 132 -5.22 22.27 -10.27
N ARG A 133 -5.37 21.12 -10.93
CA ARG A 133 -4.46 20.72 -12.00
C ARG A 133 -4.45 21.94 -12.92
N ARG A 134 -3.33 22.67 -12.96
CA ARG A 134 -3.11 23.60 -14.05
C ARG A 134 -3.19 22.71 -15.28
N ALA A 135 -4.30 22.81 -16.02
CA ALA A 135 -4.34 22.28 -17.36
C ALA A 135 -3.16 22.94 -18.06
N HIS A 136 -2.10 22.17 -18.31
CA HIS A 136 -1.09 22.64 -19.24
C HIS A 136 -1.83 22.88 -20.57
N PRO A 137 -1.64 24.07 -21.18
CA PRO A 137 -2.35 24.44 -22.40
C PRO A 137 -2.06 23.48 -23.55
#